data_AF-A0A560LNL3-F1
#
_entry.id   AF-A0A560LNL3-F1
#
_cell.length_a   1.000
_cell.length_b   1.000
_cell.length_c   1.000
_cell.angle_alpha   90.00
_cell.angle_beta   90.00
_cell.angle_gamma   90.00
#
_symmetry.space_group_name_H-M   'P 1'
#
loop_
_entity.id
_entity.type
_entity.pdbx_description
1 polymer ?
#
loop_
_entity_poly.entity_id
_entity_poly.type
_entity_poly.pdbx_seq_one_letter_code
_entity_poly.pdbx_strand_id
1 'polypeptide(L)'
;MRDFRDAKAMAQTLREALGAKSIPLTQSDCLELIARLFGQRDWNTLAARIQVAGPASMSARAAEPAAESPPITARQEIAVDPAALDHYSGFYQLNDRAVFTVTPDGHHLVMQLTGQRSVRFFAESATEFFAKIVDAQVSFVVGPDGRATSLVLHQNGSDIPMPRIDAATATEIADQTAERVKNQSASPGTEAALHRLIDGIASGNPDYNEMSPALAAATRKQMQWLQPLADLGNIQSIRFLGVGEQGEDVYSVRHANGAAHWRIALDDKGIISTAWVTPGP
;
A
#
# COMPACT_ATOMS: atom_id res chain seq x y z
N MET A 1 13.75 3.85 10.20
CA MET A 1 13.16 3.61 11.55
C MET A 1 13.04 4.97 12.23
N ARG A 2 11.82 5.41 12.57
CA ARG A 2 11.64 6.72 13.23
C ARG A 2 12.16 6.62 14.66
N ASP A 3 13.06 7.52 15.05
CA ASP A 3 13.61 7.58 16.40
C ASP A 3 13.11 8.84 17.14
N PHE A 4 13.64 9.09 18.34
CA PHE A 4 13.21 10.21 19.17
C PHE A 4 13.43 11.59 18.50
N ARG A 5 14.27 11.68 17.47
CA ARG A 5 14.49 12.89 16.65
C ARG A 5 13.31 13.21 15.73
N ASP A 6 12.47 12.22 15.43
CA ASP A 6 11.27 12.36 14.59
C ASP A 6 9.99 12.70 15.38
N ALA A 7 10.12 13.01 16.67
CA ALA A 7 8.99 13.12 17.59
C ALA A 7 7.89 14.10 17.16
N LYS A 8 8.24 15.20 16.48
CA LYS A 8 7.25 16.15 15.93
C LYS A 8 6.43 15.55 14.79
N ALA A 9 7.07 14.78 13.91
CA ALA A 9 6.40 14.11 12.81
C ALA A 9 5.47 12.99 13.32
N MET A 10 5.90 12.29 14.38
CA MET A 10 5.06 11.29 15.05
C MET A 10 3.85 11.93 15.74
N ALA A 11 4.02 13.07 16.40
CA ALA A 11 2.91 13.79 17.04
C ALA A 11 1.89 14.32 16.02
N GLN A 12 2.36 14.79 14.86
CA GLN A 12 1.49 15.19 13.75
C GLN A 12 0.70 14.00 13.20
N THR A 13 1.37 12.86 12.96
CA THR A 13 0.72 11.63 12.47
C THR A 13 -0.34 11.15 13.47
N LEU A 14 -0.01 11.17 14.77
CA LEU A 14 -0.93 10.78 15.84
C LEU A 14 -2.17 11.68 15.89
N ARG A 15 -1.99 12.99 15.75
CA ARG A 15 -3.08 13.96 15.74
C ARG A 15 -4.03 13.74 14.58
N GLU A 16 -3.49 13.53 13.38
CA GLU A 16 -4.28 13.30 12.17
C GLU A 16 -5.09 11.99 12.28
N ALA A 17 -4.46 10.92 12.76
CA ALA A 17 -5.12 9.63 12.94
C ALA A 17 -6.24 9.67 13.98
N LEU A 18 -6.05 10.41 15.08
CA LEU A 18 -7.07 10.53 16.13
C LEU A 18 -8.16 11.55 15.76
N GLY A 19 -7.80 12.61 15.05
CA GLY A 19 -8.77 13.55 14.47
C GLY A 19 -9.71 12.88 13.47
N ALA A 20 -9.20 11.97 12.64
CA ALA A 20 -10.00 11.14 11.73
C ALA A 20 -10.99 10.22 12.45
N LYS A 21 -10.74 9.90 13.73
CA LYS A 21 -11.63 9.14 14.61
C LYS A 21 -12.49 10.03 15.52
N SER A 22 -12.58 11.33 15.21
CA SER A 22 -13.31 12.33 16.00
C SER A 22 -12.85 12.44 17.45
N ILE A 23 -11.57 12.13 17.74
CA ILE A 23 -10.94 12.33 19.04
C ILE A 23 -10.12 13.62 18.97
N PRO A 24 -10.60 14.74 19.51
CA PRO A 24 -9.92 16.02 19.40
C PRO A 24 -8.75 16.08 20.38
N LEU A 25 -7.54 15.86 19.88
CA LEU A 25 -6.30 16.15 20.62
C LEU A 25 -5.61 17.38 20.02
N THR A 26 -5.05 18.21 20.90
CA THR A 26 -4.22 19.32 20.48
C THR A 26 -2.84 18.83 20.04
N GLN A 27 -2.09 19.67 19.32
CA GLN A 27 -0.69 19.36 18.99
C GLN A 27 0.15 19.10 20.25
N SER A 28 -0.12 19.86 21.32
CA SER A 28 0.58 19.74 22.59
C SER A 28 0.35 18.36 23.21
N ASP A 29 -0.91 17.88 23.22
CA ASP A 29 -1.25 16.56 23.78
C ASP A 29 -0.53 15.44 23.04
N CYS A 30 -0.45 15.55 21.71
CA CYS A 30 0.23 14.55 20.89
C CYS A 30 1.75 14.56 21.14
N LEU A 31 2.37 15.73 21.32
CA LEU A 31 3.79 15.84 21.65
C LEU A 31 4.10 15.24 23.03
N GLU A 32 3.21 15.42 24.01
CA GLU A 32 3.34 14.81 25.33
C GLU A 32 3.23 13.28 25.29
N LEU A 33 2.30 12.75 24.49
CA LEU A 33 2.14 11.31 24.30
C LEU A 33 3.37 10.68 23.63
N ILE A 34 3.94 11.34 22.62
CA ILE A 34 5.18 10.89 21.97
C ILE A 34 6.38 10.97 22.92
N ALA A 35 6.44 12.00 23.78
CA ALA A 35 7.49 12.08 24.80
C ALA A 35 7.46 10.86 25.73
N ARG A 36 6.28 10.48 26.21
CA ARG A 36 6.10 9.30 27.07
C ARG A 36 6.42 8.00 26.35
N LEU A 37 6.09 7.88 25.05
CA LEU A 37 6.42 6.72 24.23
C LEU A 37 7.94 6.46 24.17
N PHE A 38 8.75 7.53 24.14
CA PHE A 38 10.22 7.45 24.20
C PHE A 38 10.79 7.47 25.62
N GLY A 39 9.95 7.20 26.63
CA GLY A 39 10.35 7.15 28.04
C GLY A 39 10.79 8.50 28.61
N GLN A 40 10.41 9.63 27.99
CA GLN A 40 10.69 10.97 28.50
C GLN A 40 9.51 11.50 29.34
N ARG A 41 9.82 12.35 30.32
CA ARG A 41 8.82 12.86 31.28
C ARG A 41 7.77 13.77 30.63
N ASP A 42 8.23 14.61 29.72
CA ASP A 42 7.44 15.65 29.05
C ASP A 42 8.08 16.03 27.70
N TRP A 43 7.32 16.76 26.88
CA TRP A 43 7.79 17.24 25.59
C TRP A 43 9.08 18.08 25.69
N ASN A 44 9.22 18.90 26.74
CA ASN A 44 10.39 19.76 26.92
C ASN A 44 11.69 18.96 27.10
N THR A 45 11.63 17.86 27.85
CA THR A 45 12.77 16.95 28.05
C THR A 45 13.18 16.28 26.74
N LEU A 46 12.20 15.81 25.97
CA LEU A 46 12.45 15.22 24.66
C LEU A 46 12.98 16.27 23.66
N ALA A 47 12.42 17.47 23.63
CA ALA A 47 12.84 18.55 22.74
C ALA A 47 14.29 19.00 23.01
N ALA A 48 14.71 19.08 24.28
CA ALA A 48 16.09 19.35 24.66
C ALA A 48 17.04 18.25 24.15
N ARG A 49 16.63 16.98 24.27
CA ARG A 49 17.40 15.83 23.77
C ARG A 49 17.52 15.84 22.23
N ILE A 50 16.49 16.28 21.52
CA ILE A 50 16.51 16.46 20.05
C ILE A 50 17.47 17.59 19.65
N GLN A 51 17.46 18.73 20.38
CA GLN A 51 18.37 19.84 20.12
C GLN A 51 19.84 19.43 20.31
N VAL A 52 20.13 18.64 21.36
CA VAL A 52 21.50 18.14 21.61
C VAL A 52 21.92 17.10 20.58
N ALA A 53 20.99 16.23 20.15
CA ALA A 53 21.28 15.17 19.20
C ALA A 53 21.35 15.65 17.73
N GLY A 54 20.88 16.86 17.46
CA GLY A 54 20.72 17.43 16.12
C GLY A 54 19.50 16.85 15.37
N PRO A 55 18.85 17.63 14.49
CA PRO A 55 17.86 17.10 13.56
C PRO A 55 18.53 16.11 12.61
N ALA A 56 17.83 15.04 12.23
CA ALA A 56 18.35 14.07 11.28
C ALA A 56 18.52 14.73 9.90
N SER A 57 19.73 15.21 9.58
CA SER A 57 20.13 15.55 8.21
C SER A 57 21.61 15.26 7.96
N MET A 58 21.82 14.30 7.06
CA MET A 58 22.90 14.06 6.10
C MET A 58 24.36 14.45 6.44
N SER A 59 25.17 13.41 6.65
CA SER A 59 26.54 13.34 6.10
C SER A 59 26.64 12.09 5.21
N ALA A 60 26.95 12.32 3.94
CA ALA A 60 27.01 11.32 2.87
C ALA A 60 28.32 10.52 2.87
N ARG A 61 28.28 9.22 2.53
CA ARG A 61 28.85 8.68 1.27
C ARG A 61 28.62 7.16 1.08
N ALA A 62 28.15 6.82 -0.12
CA ALA A 62 28.38 5.60 -0.91
C ALA A 62 27.97 4.23 -0.33
N ALA A 63 26.72 3.83 -0.65
CA ALA A 63 26.38 2.60 -1.41
C ALA A 63 24.86 2.48 -1.47
N GLU A 64 24.27 2.45 -2.68
CA GLU A 64 22.89 1.98 -2.88
C GLU A 64 22.80 0.47 -2.53
N PRO A 65 21.69 -0.01 -1.91
CA PRO A 65 20.45 -0.24 -2.67
C PRO A 65 19.12 0.03 -1.93
N ALA A 66 18.05 0.05 -2.76
CA ALA A 66 16.62 0.19 -2.45
C ALA A 66 16.17 1.59 -2.01
N ALA A 67 15.82 2.41 -3.00
CA ALA A 67 15.21 3.72 -2.82
C ALA A 67 13.85 3.58 -2.11
N GLU A 68 13.81 3.90 -0.82
CA GLU A 68 12.56 4.33 -0.18
C GLU A 68 12.14 5.64 -0.85
N SER A 69 10.95 5.66 -1.45
CA SER A 69 10.39 6.86 -2.07
C SER A 69 10.30 7.99 -1.02
N PRO A 70 10.71 9.23 -1.34
CA PRO A 70 10.73 10.32 -0.36
C PRO A 70 9.34 10.59 0.25
N PRO A 71 9.23 11.21 1.43
CA PRO A 71 7.92 11.60 1.95
C PRO A 71 7.23 12.64 1.04
N ILE A 72 5.90 12.61 0.93
CA ILE A 72 5.09 13.54 0.09
C ILE A 72 5.49 15.02 0.29
N THR A 73 5.86 15.40 1.52
CA THR A 73 6.24 16.77 1.89
C THR A 73 7.59 17.24 1.36
N ALA A 74 8.46 16.34 0.90
CA ALA A 74 9.74 16.67 0.29
C ALA A 74 9.69 16.70 -1.25
N ARG A 75 8.56 16.34 -1.86
CA ARG A 75 8.42 16.26 -3.32
C ARG A 75 8.14 17.61 -3.93
N GLN A 76 8.84 17.89 -5.02
CA GLN A 76 8.66 19.11 -5.79
C GLN A 76 7.86 18.79 -7.06
N GLU A 77 6.71 19.42 -7.19
CA GLU A 77 5.95 19.39 -8.43
C GLU A 77 6.68 20.17 -9.52
N ILE A 78 6.75 19.59 -10.72
CA ILE A 78 7.25 20.24 -11.91
C ILE A 78 6.12 20.49 -12.91
N ALA A 79 6.28 21.54 -13.73
CA ALA A 79 5.38 21.78 -14.84
C ALA A 79 5.72 20.80 -15.98
N VAL A 80 4.70 20.17 -16.56
CA VAL A 80 4.79 19.31 -17.73
C VAL A 80 3.85 19.80 -18.83
N ASP A 81 4.24 19.58 -20.08
CA ASP A 81 3.40 19.85 -21.24
C ASP A 81 2.18 18.90 -21.21
N PRO A 82 0.94 19.42 -21.24
CA PRO A 82 -0.27 18.60 -21.34
C PRO A 82 -0.22 17.57 -22.47
N ALA A 83 0.36 17.92 -23.62
CA ALA A 83 0.46 17.00 -24.76
C ALA A 83 1.36 15.79 -24.46
N ALA A 84 2.35 15.95 -23.57
CA ALA A 84 3.19 14.84 -23.15
C ALA A 84 2.44 13.81 -22.30
N LEU A 85 1.35 14.21 -21.63
CA LEU A 85 0.57 13.33 -20.76
C LEU A 85 -0.23 12.27 -21.53
N ASP A 86 -0.52 12.53 -22.81
CA ASP A 86 -1.19 11.56 -23.69
C ASP A 86 -0.38 10.27 -23.88
N HIS A 87 0.93 10.34 -23.71
CA HIS A 87 1.81 9.16 -23.74
C HIS A 87 1.57 8.22 -22.55
N TYR A 88 1.09 8.75 -21.42
CA TYR A 88 0.80 8.00 -20.20
C TYR A 88 -0.66 7.57 -20.09
N SER A 89 -1.55 8.19 -20.87
CA SER A 89 -2.97 7.82 -20.93
C SER A 89 -3.18 6.35 -21.32
N GLY A 90 -3.99 5.62 -20.56
CA GLY A 90 -4.28 4.22 -20.83
C GLY A 90 -4.66 3.41 -19.58
N PHE A 91 -4.64 2.09 -19.74
CA PHE A 91 -5.04 1.11 -18.74
C PHE A 91 -3.85 0.23 -18.37
N TYR A 92 -3.62 0.04 -17.07
CA TYR A 92 -2.48 -0.71 -16.54
C TYR A 92 -2.98 -1.79 -15.59
N GLN A 93 -2.65 -3.05 -15.87
CA GLN A 93 -3.18 -4.17 -15.12
C GLN A 93 -2.41 -4.35 -13.80
N LEU A 94 -3.11 -4.30 -12.67
CA LEU A 94 -2.52 -4.65 -11.37
C LEU A 94 -2.55 -6.17 -11.15
N ASN A 95 -3.70 -6.78 -11.46
CA ASN A 95 -3.95 -8.21 -11.41
C ASN A 95 -5.22 -8.51 -12.23
N ASP A 96 -5.71 -9.75 -12.21
CA ASP A 96 -6.90 -10.17 -12.98
C ASP A 96 -8.23 -9.62 -12.45
N ARG A 97 -8.20 -8.75 -11.44
CA ARG A 97 -9.38 -8.12 -10.82
C ARG A 97 -9.32 -6.61 -10.83
N ALA A 98 -8.17 -6.00 -11.06
CA ALA A 98 -7.97 -4.58 -10.88
C ALA A 98 -7.11 -3.97 -11.99
N VAL A 99 -7.56 -2.81 -12.46
CA VAL A 99 -6.91 -2.00 -13.48
C VAL A 99 -6.73 -0.60 -12.95
N PHE A 100 -5.54 -0.04 -13.17
CA PHE A 100 -5.26 1.38 -13.01
C PHE A 100 -5.58 2.11 -14.31
N THR A 101 -6.58 2.98 -14.29
CA THR A 101 -6.92 3.87 -15.40
C THR A 101 -6.18 5.20 -15.22
N VAL A 102 -5.49 5.65 -16.26
CA VAL A 102 -4.74 6.92 -16.28
C VAL A 102 -5.33 7.81 -17.35
N THR A 103 -5.78 9.00 -16.94
CA THR A 103 -6.40 10.00 -17.83
C THR A 103 -5.73 11.36 -17.62
N PRO A 104 -5.29 12.05 -18.69
CA PRO A 104 -4.84 13.44 -18.60
C PRO A 104 -5.97 14.39 -18.17
N ASP A 105 -5.66 15.33 -17.27
CA ASP A 105 -6.54 16.42 -16.80
C ASP A 105 -5.73 17.72 -16.72
N GLY A 106 -5.71 18.48 -17.81
CA GLY A 106 -4.89 19.69 -17.94
C GLY A 106 -3.39 19.38 -17.80
N HIS A 107 -2.78 19.81 -16.69
CA HIS A 107 -1.35 19.61 -16.42
C HIS A 107 -1.07 18.41 -15.48
N HIS A 108 -2.08 17.60 -15.18
CA HIS A 108 -1.97 16.51 -14.21
C HIS A 108 -2.52 15.21 -14.79
N LEU A 109 -2.19 14.11 -14.13
CA LEU A 109 -2.86 12.83 -14.37
C LEU A 109 -3.95 12.65 -13.32
N VAL A 110 -5.16 12.31 -13.77
CA VAL A 110 -6.19 11.72 -12.92
C VAL A 110 -6.10 10.22 -13.08
N MET A 111 -5.89 9.55 -11.96
CA MET A 111 -5.67 8.11 -11.95
C MET A 111 -6.65 7.43 -11.01
N GLN A 112 -7.17 6.28 -11.44
CA GLN A 112 -8.20 5.55 -10.71
C GLN A 112 -7.91 4.05 -10.75
N LEU A 113 -7.81 3.44 -9.58
CA LEU A 113 -7.80 1.98 -9.45
C LEU A 113 -9.24 1.47 -9.38
N THR A 114 -9.53 0.32 -10.00
CA THR A 114 -10.86 -0.34 -9.95
C THR A 114 -11.44 -0.34 -8.54
N GLY A 115 -12.71 0.03 -8.39
CA GLY A 115 -13.41 0.10 -7.10
C GLY A 115 -13.09 1.33 -6.24
N GLN A 116 -12.03 2.08 -6.56
CA GLN A 116 -11.62 3.26 -5.80
C GLN A 116 -12.05 4.57 -6.46
N ARG A 117 -12.03 5.65 -5.67
CA ARG A 117 -12.16 7.03 -6.18
C ARG A 117 -10.93 7.43 -7.00
N SER A 118 -11.14 8.29 -7.99
CA SER A 118 -10.04 8.90 -8.74
C SER A 118 -9.20 9.83 -7.86
N VAL A 119 -7.88 9.85 -8.10
CA VAL A 119 -6.90 10.67 -7.41
C VAL A 119 -6.09 11.47 -8.42
N ARG A 120 -5.77 12.73 -8.09
CA ARG A 120 -4.88 13.56 -8.91
C ARG A 120 -3.42 13.28 -8.56
N PHE A 121 -2.62 13.08 -9.59
CA PHE A 121 -1.19 12.86 -9.56
C PHE A 121 -0.46 14.02 -10.25
N PHE A 122 0.59 14.51 -9.58
CA PHE A 122 1.39 15.66 -9.96
C PHE A 122 2.76 15.17 -10.43
N ALA A 123 3.29 15.76 -11.50
CA ALA A 123 4.59 15.38 -12.03
C ALA A 123 5.70 15.79 -11.06
N GLU A 124 6.61 14.87 -10.76
CA GLU A 124 7.88 15.11 -10.06
C GLU A 124 9.04 15.11 -11.06
N SER A 125 8.94 14.30 -12.11
CA SER A 125 9.84 14.29 -13.25
C SER A 125 9.05 14.05 -14.54
N ALA A 126 9.74 13.83 -15.66
CA ALA A 126 9.07 13.55 -16.93
C ALA A 126 8.21 12.28 -16.86
N THR A 127 8.62 11.27 -16.07
CA THR A 127 8.01 9.94 -15.99
C THR A 127 7.52 9.57 -14.59
N GLU A 128 7.78 10.39 -13.57
CA GLU A 128 7.39 10.11 -12.18
C GLU A 128 6.34 11.09 -11.71
N PHE A 129 5.34 10.55 -11.01
CA PHE A 129 4.20 11.30 -10.52
C PHE A 129 3.84 10.87 -9.10
N PHE A 130 3.29 11.78 -8.31
CA PHE A 130 2.89 11.52 -6.94
C PHE A 130 1.52 12.11 -6.62
N ALA A 131 0.80 11.47 -5.70
CA ALA A 131 -0.41 12.02 -5.13
C ALA A 131 -0.07 12.90 -3.91
N LYS A 132 -0.83 13.98 -3.71
CA LYS A 132 -0.70 14.85 -2.53
C LYS A 132 -1.60 14.46 -1.36
N ILE A 133 -2.66 13.69 -1.62
CA ILE A 133 -3.70 13.34 -0.63
C ILE A 133 -3.55 11.92 -0.07
N VAL A 134 -2.71 11.09 -0.69
CA VAL A 134 -2.38 9.72 -0.28
C VAL A 134 -0.90 9.48 -0.58
N ASP A 135 -0.25 8.62 0.20
CA ASP A 135 1.16 8.26 -0.02
C ASP A 135 1.29 7.24 -1.15
N ALA A 136 1.07 7.74 -2.37
CA ALA A 136 1.15 6.97 -3.60
C ALA A 136 2.08 7.68 -4.58
N GLN A 137 2.98 6.91 -5.18
CA GLN A 137 3.79 7.37 -6.29
C GLN A 137 3.75 6.38 -7.43
N VAL A 138 3.95 6.88 -8.63
CA VAL A 138 4.03 6.06 -9.82
C VAL A 138 5.20 6.51 -10.68
N SER A 139 5.84 5.55 -11.34
CA SER A 139 6.77 5.81 -12.44
C SER A 139 6.28 5.09 -13.70
N PHE A 140 6.51 5.69 -14.87
CA PHE A 140 6.16 5.09 -16.15
C PHE A 140 7.41 4.53 -16.83
N VAL A 141 7.29 3.29 -17.32
CA VAL A 141 8.28 2.69 -18.24
C VAL A 141 7.84 3.00 -19.66
N VAL A 142 8.64 3.78 -20.37
CA VAL A 142 8.31 4.28 -21.72
C VAL A 142 9.02 3.44 -22.79
N GLY A 143 8.26 3.07 -23.83
CA GLY A 143 8.77 2.32 -24.98
C GLY A 143 9.47 3.22 -26.03
N PRO A 144 10.02 2.61 -27.10
CA PRO A 144 10.73 3.34 -28.16
C PRO A 144 9.88 4.36 -28.92
N ASP A 145 8.56 4.20 -28.90
CA ASP A 145 7.58 5.10 -29.51
C ASP A 145 7.19 6.29 -28.60
N GLY A 146 7.83 6.40 -27.43
CA GLY A 146 7.54 7.42 -26.44
C GLY A 146 6.27 7.15 -25.64
N ARG A 147 5.56 6.02 -25.83
CA ARG A 147 4.36 5.68 -25.05
C ARG A 147 4.70 4.80 -23.85
N ALA A 148 3.97 4.95 -22.75
CA ALA A 148 4.15 4.07 -21.62
C ALA A 148 3.74 2.63 -21.97
N THR A 149 4.61 1.69 -21.61
CA THR A 149 4.40 0.24 -21.74
C THR A 149 4.07 -0.41 -20.40
N SER A 150 4.44 0.24 -19.30
CA SER A 150 4.13 -0.19 -17.95
C SER A 150 4.07 1.02 -17.01
N LEU A 151 3.33 0.87 -15.92
CA LEU A 151 3.33 1.76 -14.76
C LEU A 151 3.90 0.97 -13.59
N VAL A 152 4.73 1.58 -12.75
CA VAL A 152 5.17 0.99 -11.49
C VAL A 152 4.55 1.80 -10.36
N LEU A 153 3.75 1.15 -9.51
CA LEU A 153 3.21 1.76 -8.30
C LEU A 153 4.22 1.58 -7.16
N HIS A 154 4.66 2.68 -6.56
CA HIS A 154 5.51 2.69 -5.38
C HIS A 154 4.63 2.98 -4.16
N GLN A 155 4.39 1.95 -3.35
CA GLN A 155 3.59 2.07 -2.12
C GLN A 155 4.12 1.13 -1.05
N ASN A 156 4.18 1.60 0.19
CA ASN A 156 4.61 0.82 1.36
C ASN A 156 5.97 0.12 1.17
N GLY A 157 6.92 0.77 0.48
CA GLY A 157 8.25 0.22 0.18
C GLY A 157 8.27 -0.92 -0.85
N SER A 158 7.18 -1.09 -1.60
CA SER A 158 7.06 -2.07 -2.67
C SER A 158 6.88 -1.39 -4.02
N ASP A 159 7.53 -1.97 -5.04
CA ASP A 159 7.40 -1.57 -6.44
C ASP A 159 6.53 -2.62 -7.15
N ILE A 160 5.36 -2.19 -7.61
CA ILE A 160 4.37 -3.07 -8.23
C ILE A 160 4.26 -2.71 -9.71
N PRO A 161 4.92 -3.45 -10.62
CA PRO A 161 4.82 -3.22 -12.05
C PRO A 161 3.43 -3.64 -12.57
N MET A 162 2.85 -2.79 -13.41
CA MET A 162 1.51 -2.92 -13.99
C MET A 162 1.62 -2.74 -15.51
N PRO A 163 1.64 -3.83 -16.29
CA PRO A 163 1.76 -3.73 -17.74
C PRO A 163 0.55 -2.99 -18.34
N ARG A 164 0.80 -2.20 -19.39
CA ARG A 164 -0.28 -1.57 -20.16
C ARG A 164 -1.08 -2.63 -20.92
N ILE A 165 -2.40 -2.54 -20.85
CA ILE A 165 -3.35 -3.40 -21.56
C ILE A 165 -4.27 -2.58 -22.46
N ASP A 166 -4.96 -3.25 -23.40
CA ASP A 166 -5.97 -2.60 -24.23
C ASP A 166 -7.27 -2.32 -23.46
N ALA A 167 -8.10 -1.44 -24.01
CA ALA A 167 -9.34 -1.00 -23.39
C ALA A 167 -10.38 -2.13 -23.23
N ALA A 168 -10.43 -3.09 -24.15
CA ALA A 168 -11.42 -4.18 -24.08
C ALA A 168 -11.08 -5.12 -22.92
N THR A 169 -9.80 -5.50 -22.80
CA THR A 169 -9.29 -6.27 -21.66
C THR A 169 -9.54 -5.52 -20.33
N ALA A 170 -9.31 -4.21 -20.31
CA ALA A 170 -9.54 -3.40 -19.11
C ALA A 170 -11.02 -3.36 -18.69
N THR A 171 -11.94 -3.18 -19.65
CA THR A 171 -13.38 -3.21 -19.41
C THR A 171 -13.82 -4.57 -18.89
N GLU A 172 -13.34 -5.66 -19.49
CA GLU A 172 -13.67 -7.01 -19.05
C GLU A 172 -13.28 -7.24 -17.59
N ILE A 173 -12.05 -6.88 -17.19
CA ILE A 173 -11.60 -7.00 -15.78
C ILE A 173 -12.50 -6.17 -14.85
N ALA A 174 -12.82 -4.93 -15.23
CA ALA A 174 -13.66 -4.05 -14.41
C ALA A 174 -15.09 -4.59 -14.24
N ASP A 175 -15.70 -5.10 -15.32
CA ASP A 175 -17.06 -5.65 -15.30
C ASP A 175 -17.13 -6.94 -14.48
N GLN A 176 -16.15 -7.85 -14.65
CA GLN A 176 -16.05 -9.06 -13.85
C GLN A 176 -15.93 -8.75 -12.36
N THR A 177 -15.12 -7.74 -12.00
CA THR A 177 -14.99 -7.29 -10.62
C THR A 177 -16.27 -6.65 -10.10
N ALA A 178 -16.94 -5.81 -10.87
CA ALA A 178 -18.21 -5.20 -10.49
C ALA A 178 -19.30 -6.25 -10.23
N GLU A 179 -19.40 -7.28 -11.08
CA GLU A 179 -20.34 -8.39 -10.87
C GLU A 179 -19.99 -9.21 -9.63
N ARG A 180 -18.71 -9.42 -9.31
CA ARG A 180 -18.33 -10.06 -8.04
C ARG A 180 -18.73 -9.24 -6.82
N VAL A 181 -18.45 -7.94 -6.84
CA VAL A 181 -18.84 -7.01 -5.76
C VAL A 181 -20.36 -7.02 -5.57
N LYS A 182 -21.12 -7.12 -6.65
CA LYS A 182 -22.58 -7.22 -6.60
C LYS A 182 -23.07 -8.57 -6.05
N ASN A 183 -22.44 -9.67 -6.45
CA ASN A 183 -22.88 -11.03 -6.10
C ASN A 183 -22.41 -11.51 -4.72
N GLN A 184 -21.43 -10.85 -4.10
CA GLN A 184 -20.99 -11.09 -2.71
C GLN A 184 -20.75 -12.58 -2.39
N SER A 185 -20.06 -13.29 -3.28
CA SER A 185 -19.84 -14.74 -3.17
C SER A 185 -18.36 -15.09 -3.19
N ALA A 186 -17.96 -15.95 -2.25
CA ALA A 186 -16.60 -16.46 -2.17
C ALA A 186 -16.20 -17.19 -3.46
N SER A 187 -14.98 -16.95 -3.93
CA SER A 187 -14.39 -17.72 -5.01
C SER A 187 -14.07 -19.15 -4.54
N PRO A 188 -14.31 -20.18 -5.36
CA PRO A 188 -13.85 -21.53 -5.05
C PRO A 188 -12.34 -21.55 -4.73
N GLY A 189 -11.96 -22.19 -3.62
CA GLY A 189 -10.56 -22.40 -3.25
C GLY A 189 -9.89 -21.28 -2.43
N THR A 190 -10.48 -20.08 -2.32
CA THR A 190 -9.85 -18.96 -1.57
C THR A 190 -9.72 -19.25 -0.07
N GLU A 191 -10.71 -19.87 0.56
CA GLU A 191 -10.63 -20.25 1.98
C GLU A 191 -9.50 -21.24 2.25
N ALA A 192 -9.36 -22.26 1.39
CA ALA A 192 -8.31 -23.27 1.51
C ALA A 192 -6.91 -22.67 1.27
N ALA A 193 -6.77 -21.79 0.27
CA ALA A 193 -5.54 -21.07 -0.01
C ALA A 193 -5.16 -20.13 1.15
N LEU A 194 -6.15 -19.43 1.73
CA LEU A 194 -5.95 -18.56 2.88
C LEU A 194 -5.45 -19.34 4.10
N HIS A 195 -6.03 -20.51 4.38
CA HIS A 195 -5.57 -21.37 5.47
C HIS A 195 -4.10 -21.75 5.30
N ARG A 196 -3.70 -22.24 4.11
CA ARG A 196 -2.30 -22.61 3.81
C ARG A 196 -1.36 -21.40 3.89
N LEU A 197 -1.78 -20.25 3.39
CA LEU A 197 -1.01 -19.00 3.48
C LEU A 197 -0.72 -18.63 4.94
N ILE A 198 -1.75 -18.66 5.79
CA ILE A 198 -1.61 -18.33 7.21
C ILE A 198 -0.68 -19.32 7.93
N ASP A 199 -0.85 -20.62 7.70
CA ASP A 199 0.03 -21.65 8.28
C ASP A 199 1.49 -21.48 7.82
N GLY A 200 1.70 -21.18 6.54
CA GLY A 200 3.02 -20.90 5.98
C GLY A 200 3.67 -19.67 6.61
N ILE A 201 2.92 -18.57 6.77
CA ILE A 201 3.42 -17.36 7.42
C ILE A 201 3.73 -17.61 8.90
N ALA A 202 2.82 -18.26 9.64
CA ALA A 202 2.97 -18.54 11.06
C ALA A 202 4.15 -19.48 11.37
N SER A 203 4.45 -20.42 10.46
CA SER A 203 5.61 -21.30 10.56
C SER A 203 6.92 -20.68 10.03
N GLY A 204 6.86 -19.47 9.48
CA GLY A 204 7.99 -18.80 8.84
C GLY A 204 8.39 -19.41 7.48
N ASN A 205 7.62 -20.36 6.95
CA ASN A 205 7.87 -21.06 5.69
C ASN A 205 6.67 -20.98 4.72
N PRO A 206 6.31 -19.79 4.19
CA PRO A 206 5.25 -19.70 3.18
C PRO A 206 5.61 -20.47 1.90
N ASP A 207 4.62 -21.13 1.29
CA ASP A 207 4.81 -21.69 -0.06
C ASP A 207 4.72 -20.57 -1.10
N TYR A 208 5.89 -20.07 -1.51
CA TYR A 208 6.00 -19.01 -2.50
C TYR A 208 5.56 -19.45 -3.91
N ASN A 209 5.40 -20.75 -4.18
CA ASN A 209 4.90 -21.22 -5.47
C ASN A 209 3.37 -21.10 -5.60
N GLU A 210 2.66 -20.98 -4.48
CA GLU A 210 1.23 -20.67 -4.47
C GLU A 210 0.96 -19.16 -4.61
N MET A 211 1.99 -18.33 -4.78
CA MET A 211 1.87 -16.88 -4.88
C MET A 211 2.32 -16.38 -6.25
N SER A 212 1.72 -15.28 -6.71
CA SER A 212 2.25 -14.56 -7.86
C SER A 212 3.69 -14.11 -7.58
N PRO A 213 4.57 -13.97 -8.60
CA PRO A 213 5.95 -13.53 -8.37
C PRO A 213 6.05 -12.23 -7.57
N ALA A 214 5.13 -11.28 -7.82
CA ALA A 214 5.04 -10.01 -7.11
C ALA A 214 4.65 -10.21 -5.63
N LEU A 215 3.61 -11.01 -5.35
CA LEU A 215 3.20 -11.31 -3.99
C LEU A 215 4.29 -12.08 -3.24
N ALA A 216 4.92 -13.08 -3.86
CA ALA A 216 6.02 -13.82 -3.26
C ALA A 216 7.20 -12.91 -2.87
N ALA A 217 7.57 -11.96 -3.74
CA ALA A 217 8.61 -10.98 -3.46
C ALA A 217 8.21 -10.04 -2.31
N ALA A 218 6.96 -9.58 -2.29
CA ALA A 218 6.42 -8.78 -1.20
C ALA A 218 6.45 -9.56 0.11
N THR A 219 5.85 -10.76 0.18
CA THR A 219 5.84 -11.60 1.38
C THR A 219 7.23 -11.81 1.95
N ARG A 220 8.26 -12.08 1.12
CA ARG A 220 9.67 -12.20 1.59
C ARG A 220 10.18 -10.94 2.28
N LYS A 221 9.99 -9.76 1.66
CA LYS A 221 10.37 -8.47 2.27
C LYS A 221 9.61 -8.22 3.57
N GLN A 222 8.41 -8.78 3.66
CA GLN A 222 7.43 -8.48 4.68
C GLN A 222 7.42 -9.45 5.87
N MET A 223 8.11 -10.60 5.75
CA MET A 223 8.10 -11.67 6.76
C MET A 223 8.41 -11.19 8.18
N GLN A 224 9.31 -10.22 8.36
CA GLN A 224 9.68 -9.71 9.68
C GLN A 224 8.53 -9.02 10.41
N TRP A 225 7.63 -8.35 9.68
CA TRP A 225 6.48 -7.66 10.27
C TRP A 225 5.21 -8.50 10.28
N LEU A 226 5.21 -9.61 9.55
CA LEU A 226 4.18 -10.65 9.63
C LEU A 226 4.40 -11.58 10.84
N GLN A 227 5.57 -11.58 11.49
CA GLN A 227 5.86 -12.43 12.66
C GLN A 227 4.79 -12.38 13.77
N PRO A 228 4.23 -11.21 14.15
CA PRO A 228 3.19 -11.16 15.17
C PRO A 228 1.91 -11.94 14.83
N LEU A 229 1.70 -12.35 13.57
CA LEU A 229 0.59 -13.26 13.22
C LEU A 229 0.77 -14.65 13.85
N ALA A 230 2.01 -15.09 14.09
CA ALA A 230 2.26 -16.35 14.79
C ALA A 230 1.78 -16.27 16.25
N ASP A 231 1.86 -15.09 16.88
CA ASP A 231 1.41 -14.88 18.27
C ASP A 231 -0.12 -15.02 18.42
N LEU A 232 -0.88 -14.86 17.34
CA LEU A 232 -2.33 -15.11 17.33
C LEU A 232 -2.64 -16.60 17.62
N GLY A 233 -1.70 -17.50 17.37
CA GLY A 233 -1.86 -18.94 17.57
C GLY A 233 -2.69 -19.61 16.47
N ASN A 234 -3.10 -20.86 16.72
CA ASN A 234 -3.78 -21.68 15.72
C ASN A 234 -5.12 -21.08 15.28
N ILE A 235 -5.46 -21.27 14.01
CA ILE A 235 -6.76 -20.91 13.45
C ILE A 235 -7.85 -21.76 14.14
N GLN A 236 -8.89 -21.08 14.65
CA GLN A 236 -10.08 -21.71 15.23
C GLN A 236 -11.25 -21.73 14.24
N SER A 237 -11.38 -20.68 13.43
CA SER A 237 -12.43 -20.58 12.41
C SER A 237 -12.08 -19.55 11.34
N ILE A 238 -12.49 -19.81 10.11
CA ILE A 238 -12.45 -18.87 9.00
C ILE A 238 -13.91 -18.57 8.61
N ARG A 239 -14.26 -17.29 8.45
CA ARG A 239 -15.61 -16.86 8.06
C ARG A 239 -15.54 -15.90 6.90
N PHE A 240 -16.21 -16.24 5.81
CA PHE A 240 -16.42 -15.30 4.71
C PHE A 240 -17.29 -14.11 5.14
N LEU A 241 -16.81 -12.90 4.90
CA LEU A 241 -17.50 -11.65 5.22
C LEU A 241 -18.13 -10.98 3.99
N GLY A 242 -17.62 -11.26 2.80
CA GLY A 242 -18.07 -10.62 1.56
C GLY A 242 -16.95 -10.43 0.56
N VAL A 243 -17.24 -9.63 -0.46
CA VAL A 243 -16.30 -9.26 -1.52
C VAL A 243 -15.95 -7.77 -1.39
N GLY A 244 -14.66 -7.45 -1.35
CA GLY A 244 -14.14 -6.08 -1.28
C GLY A 244 -14.25 -5.33 -2.60
N GLU A 245 -13.97 -4.02 -2.59
CA GLU A 245 -14.19 -3.13 -3.75
C GLU A 245 -13.38 -3.52 -5.00
N GLN A 246 -12.29 -4.28 -4.85
CA GLN A 246 -11.46 -4.80 -5.94
C GLN A 246 -11.75 -6.27 -6.26
N GLY A 247 -12.88 -6.82 -5.79
CA GLY A 247 -13.30 -8.18 -6.11
C GLY A 247 -12.63 -9.28 -5.28
N GLU A 248 -11.82 -8.91 -4.29
CA GLU A 248 -11.14 -9.81 -3.38
C GLU A 248 -12.07 -10.38 -2.31
N ASP A 249 -11.89 -11.65 -1.95
CA ASP A 249 -12.67 -12.27 -0.90
C ASP A 249 -12.17 -11.78 0.47
N VAL A 250 -13.11 -11.33 1.29
CA VAL A 250 -12.85 -10.83 2.64
C VAL A 250 -13.21 -11.92 3.64
N TYR A 251 -12.26 -12.30 4.50
CA TYR A 251 -12.44 -13.30 5.54
C TYR A 251 -12.12 -12.72 6.92
N SER A 252 -12.92 -13.09 7.92
CA SER A 252 -12.54 -12.99 9.33
C SER A 252 -11.94 -14.31 9.76
N VAL A 253 -10.71 -14.28 10.26
CA VAL A 253 -10.02 -15.44 10.78
C VAL A 253 -9.88 -15.27 12.28
N ARG A 254 -10.54 -16.15 13.04
CA ARG A 254 -10.36 -16.24 14.49
C ARG A 254 -9.24 -17.21 14.79
N HIS A 255 -8.31 -16.78 15.60
CA HIS A 255 -7.22 -17.57 16.14
C HIS A 255 -7.39 -17.75 17.66
N ALA A 256 -6.53 -18.54 18.28
CA ALA A 256 -6.56 -18.80 19.72
C ALA A 256 -6.45 -17.52 20.58
N ASN A 257 -5.62 -16.56 20.17
CA ASN A 257 -5.26 -15.37 20.95
C ASN A 257 -5.72 -14.05 20.31
N GLY A 258 -6.57 -14.10 19.28
CA GLY A 258 -7.06 -12.90 18.61
C GLY A 258 -7.75 -13.19 17.29
N ALA A 259 -7.98 -12.14 16.51
CA ALA A 259 -8.57 -12.25 15.18
C ALA A 259 -7.85 -11.35 14.18
N ALA A 260 -7.94 -11.72 12.91
CA ALA A 260 -7.42 -10.95 11.79
C ALA A 260 -8.45 -10.92 10.65
N HIS A 261 -8.53 -9.80 9.96
CA HIS A 261 -9.27 -9.69 8.71
C HIS A 261 -8.32 -9.82 7.54
N TRP A 262 -8.61 -10.79 6.69
CA TRP A 262 -7.84 -11.11 5.50
C TRP A 262 -8.65 -10.75 4.27
N ARG A 263 -7.92 -10.31 3.25
CA ARG A 263 -8.42 -10.09 1.90
C ARG A 263 -7.50 -10.87 0.98
N ILE A 264 -8.08 -11.69 0.12
CA ILE A 264 -7.32 -12.60 -0.74
C ILE A 264 -8.03 -12.75 -2.09
N ALA A 265 -7.24 -12.87 -3.17
CA ALA A 265 -7.77 -13.27 -4.48
C ALA A 265 -6.85 -14.31 -5.13
N LEU A 266 -7.45 -15.18 -5.93
CA LEU A 266 -6.75 -16.12 -6.80
C LEU A 266 -6.85 -15.66 -8.25
N ASP A 267 -5.82 -15.94 -9.03
CA ASP A 267 -5.87 -15.88 -10.49
C ASP A 267 -6.64 -17.09 -11.08
N ASP A 268 -6.71 -17.15 -12.41
CA ASP A 268 -7.37 -18.22 -13.16
C ASP A 268 -6.75 -19.62 -12.96
N LYS A 269 -5.50 -19.69 -12.49
CA LYS A 269 -4.76 -20.92 -12.19
C LYS A 269 -4.82 -21.31 -10.72
N GLY A 270 -5.50 -20.52 -9.89
CA GLY A 270 -5.58 -20.76 -8.45
C GLY A 270 -4.37 -20.27 -7.66
N ILE A 271 -3.48 -19.48 -8.27
CA ILE A 271 -2.35 -18.84 -7.60
C ILE A 271 -2.85 -17.61 -6.85
N ILE A 272 -2.35 -17.38 -5.64
CA ILE A 272 -2.67 -16.21 -4.84
C ILE A 272 -2.07 -14.98 -5.53
N SER A 273 -2.93 -14.19 -6.16
CA SER A 273 -2.54 -12.98 -6.89
C SER A 273 -2.36 -11.81 -5.94
N THR A 274 -3.17 -11.74 -4.87
CA THR A 274 -3.05 -10.75 -3.80
C THR A 274 -3.48 -11.31 -2.45
N ALA A 275 -2.81 -10.83 -1.39
CA ALA A 275 -3.24 -11.03 -0.02
C ALA A 275 -2.81 -9.85 0.86
N TRP A 276 -3.70 -9.38 1.74
CA TRP A 276 -3.36 -8.42 2.78
C TRP A 276 -4.19 -8.64 4.04
N VAL A 277 -3.57 -8.33 5.18
CA VAL A 277 -4.10 -8.60 6.51
C VAL A 277 -4.21 -7.31 7.32
N THR A 278 -5.26 -7.23 8.12
CA THR A 278 -5.50 -6.15 9.08
C THR A 278 -5.94 -6.75 10.42
N PRO A 279 -5.69 -6.08 11.57
CA PRO A 279 -6.21 -6.54 12.85
C PRO A 279 -7.73 -6.73 12.80
N GLY A 280 -8.21 -7.84 13.34
CA GLY A 280 -9.63 -8.13 13.52
C GLY A 280 -10.17 -7.57 14.84
N PRO A 281 -11.50 -7.57 15.02
CA PRO A 281 -12.16 -7.15 16.27
C PRO A 281 -11.91 -8.13 17.44
#